data_AF-A0A952RBQ2-F1
#
_entry.id   AF-A0A952RBQ2-F1
#
_cell.length_a   1.000
_cell.length_b   1.000
_cell.length_c   1.000
_cell.angle_alpha   90.00
_cell.angle_beta   90.00
_cell.angle_gamma   90.00
#
_symmetry.space_group_name_H-M   'P 1'
#
loop_
_entity.id
_entity.type
_entity.pdbx_description
1 polymer ?
#
loop_
_entity_poly.entity_id
_entity_poly.type
_entity_poly.pdbx_seq_one_letter_code
_entity_poly.pdbx_strand_id
1 'polypeptide(L)'
;MLDAMSASAPVVPAPALALSPPGDHAAFMAAAQRGKSKLARLGHGAVVAQLSPTERAEIARACAAQLPRFESRVAMSTMQSVGAPFWRRTRILHLVSAMPFPAQEAYATWTSSGPVILSGNPNAYSVICADESPMHTDDPDVAVLLAIFAGMWSSASLHKEVRLSTVDDIPWRRATPRDHAAEAQVRATYGSQIAPTGLAKLNDGVRVTMWVASESWLRHRVAEVQHDSVQVVETPVIELPIFPGRLWGEQDGRFVPIG
;
A
#
# COMPACT_ATOMS: atom_id res chain seq x y z
N MET A 1 -25.80 -32.86 26.97
CA MET A 1 -26.76 -31.93 26.35
C MET A 1 -26.44 -30.54 26.87
N LEU A 2 -25.48 -29.86 26.23
CA LEU A 2 -25.03 -28.52 26.58
C LEU A 2 -24.80 -27.79 25.25
N ASP A 3 -25.86 -27.19 24.73
CA ASP A 3 -25.82 -26.25 23.61
C ASP A 3 -25.20 -24.94 24.10
N ALA A 4 -23.90 -24.78 23.85
CA ALA A 4 -23.27 -23.48 23.98
C ALA A 4 -23.63 -22.65 22.74
N MET A 5 -24.69 -21.85 22.87
CA MET A 5 -25.05 -20.81 21.92
C MET A 5 -23.87 -19.83 21.79
N SER A 6 -23.17 -19.92 20.67
CA SER A 6 -22.17 -18.95 20.25
C SER A 6 -22.88 -17.63 19.99
N ALA A 7 -22.83 -16.72 20.97
CA ALA A 7 -23.31 -15.36 20.81
C ALA A 7 -22.43 -14.67 19.76
N SER A 8 -22.99 -14.48 18.57
CA SER A 8 -22.35 -13.66 17.54
C SER A 8 -22.16 -12.26 18.09
N ALA A 9 -20.90 -11.80 18.11
CA ALA A 9 -20.58 -10.43 18.51
C ALA A 9 -21.40 -9.45 17.64
N PRO A 10 -21.94 -8.36 18.23
CA PRO A 10 -22.70 -7.38 17.48
C PRO A 10 -21.83 -6.80 16.36
N VAL A 11 -22.35 -6.87 15.13
CA VAL A 11 -21.77 -6.21 13.97
C VAL A 11 -21.86 -4.72 14.21
N VAL A 12 -20.76 -4.11 14.67
CA VAL A 12 -20.64 -2.65 14.75
C VAL A 12 -20.80 -2.12 13.33
N PRO A 13 -21.78 -1.24 13.05
CA PRO A 13 -21.91 -0.66 11.72
C PRO A 13 -20.60 0.05 11.38
N ALA A 14 -20.00 -0.33 10.24
CA ALA A 14 -18.79 0.31 9.76
C ALA A 14 -19.05 1.83 9.67
N PRO A 15 -18.11 2.68 10.09
CA PRO A 15 -18.24 4.11 9.90
C PRO A 15 -18.54 4.36 8.42
N ALA A 16 -19.52 5.22 8.15
CA ALA A 16 -19.86 5.59 6.78
C ALA A 16 -18.60 6.15 6.11
N LEU A 17 -17.94 5.33 5.31
CA LEU A 17 -16.85 5.79 4.46
C LEU A 17 -17.47 6.83 3.55
N ALA A 18 -16.97 8.06 3.61
CA ALA A 18 -17.40 9.11 2.70
C ALA A 18 -17.23 8.56 1.29
N LEU A 19 -18.35 8.33 0.60
CA LEU A 19 -18.34 7.86 -0.78
C LEU A 19 -17.57 8.89 -1.58
N SER A 20 -16.37 8.53 -1.99
CA SER A 20 -15.67 9.33 -3.00
C SER A 20 -16.51 9.24 -4.26
N PRO A 21 -16.79 10.36 -4.95
CA PRO A 21 -17.47 10.30 -6.24
C PRO A 21 -16.72 9.33 -7.15
N PRO A 22 -17.40 8.58 -8.04
CA PRO A 22 -16.74 7.66 -8.95
C PRO A 22 -15.67 8.43 -9.72
N GLY A 23 -14.41 8.09 -9.46
CA GLY A 23 -13.30 8.80 -10.08
C GLY A 23 -13.23 8.46 -11.56
N ASP A 24 -12.80 9.43 -12.36
CA ASP A 24 -12.52 9.21 -13.78
C ASP A 24 -11.23 8.36 -13.90
N HIS A 25 -11.42 7.04 -13.93
CA HIS A 25 -10.32 6.08 -14.01
C HIS A 25 -9.45 6.29 -15.25
N ALA A 26 -10.06 6.69 -16.37
CA ALA A 26 -9.34 6.98 -17.60
C ALA A 26 -8.45 8.22 -17.43
N ALA A 27 -8.97 9.29 -16.82
CA ALA A 27 -8.17 10.46 -16.49
C ALA A 27 -7.03 10.14 -15.51
N PHE A 28 -7.28 9.29 -14.50
CA PHE A 28 -6.26 8.81 -13.57
C PHE A 28 -5.14 8.07 -14.31
N MET A 29 -5.47 7.08 -15.14
CA MET A 29 -4.47 6.29 -15.88
C MET A 29 -3.67 7.17 -16.85
N ALA A 30 -4.34 8.13 -17.51
CA ALA A 30 -3.68 9.08 -18.38
C ALA A 30 -2.71 10.01 -17.61
N ALA A 31 -3.11 10.50 -16.44
CA ALA A 31 -2.27 11.33 -15.57
C ALA A 31 -1.04 10.55 -15.06
N ALA A 32 -1.25 9.33 -14.56
CA ALA A 32 -0.15 8.47 -14.11
C ALA A 32 0.85 8.19 -15.24
N GLN A 33 0.37 7.92 -16.46
CA GLN A 33 1.24 7.68 -17.61
C GLN A 33 2.03 8.93 -18.01
N ARG A 34 1.39 10.11 -18.04
CA ARG A 34 2.08 11.39 -18.30
C ARG A 34 3.12 11.70 -17.23
N GLY A 35 2.79 11.51 -15.96
CA GLY A 35 3.72 11.66 -14.84
C GLY A 35 4.94 10.75 -15.00
N LYS A 36 4.72 9.48 -15.34
CA LYS A 36 5.81 8.51 -15.58
C LYS A 36 6.71 8.96 -16.73
N SER A 37 6.15 9.43 -17.84
CA SER A 37 6.94 9.95 -18.96
C SER A 37 7.73 11.20 -18.60
N LYS A 38 7.17 12.12 -17.79
CA LYS A 38 7.88 13.31 -17.29
C LYS A 38 9.07 12.92 -16.42
N LEU A 39 8.88 12.02 -15.46
CA LEU A 39 9.95 11.58 -14.55
C LEU A 39 11.02 10.73 -15.24
N ALA A 40 10.65 9.93 -16.25
CA ALA A 40 11.62 9.18 -17.05
C ALA A 40 12.61 10.10 -17.79
N ARG A 41 12.15 11.27 -18.25
CA ARG A 41 13.02 12.29 -18.89
C ARG A 41 14.00 12.92 -17.90
N LEU A 42 13.74 12.82 -16.60
CA LEU A 42 14.61 13.33 -15.53
C LEU A 42 15.71 12.32 -15.11
N GLY A 43 15.77 11.14 -15.75
CA GLY A 43 16.95 10.26 -15.67
C GLY A 43 17.07 9.40 -14.41
N HIS A 44 15.97 9.14 -13.70
CA HIS A 44 15.99 8.33 -12.48
C HIS A 44 15.85 6.83 -12.77
N GLY A 45 16.97 6.08 -12.70
CA GLY A 45 17.01 4.62 -12.75
C GLY A 45 17.09 3.98 -11.37
N ALA A 46 16.57 2.76 -11.22
CA ALA A 46 16.76 1.95 -10.02
C ALA A 46 18.21 1.41 -9.98
N VAL A 47 18.87 1.55 -8.84
CA VAL A 47 20.22 1.01 -8.61
C VAL A 47 20.12 -0.08 -7.54
N VAL A 48 20.59 -1.29 -7.87
CA VAL A 48 20.76 -2.34 -6.88
C VAL A 48 22.03 -2.02 -6.08
N ALA A 49 21.86 -1.46 -4.90
CA ALA A 49 22.95 -1.21 -3.96
C ALA A 49 22.89 -2.24 -2.84
N GLN A 50 24.00 -2.94 -2.58
CA GLN A 50 24.12 -3.72 -1.36
C GLN A 50 24.48 -2.77 -0.20
N LEU A 51 23.64 -2.72 0.83
CA LEU A 51 23.96 -1.98 2.06
C LEU A 51 25.14 -2.63 2.78
N SER A 52 26.01 -1.79 3.33
CA SER A 52 27.06 -2.17 4.27
C SER A 52 26.47 -2.82 5.54
N PRO A 53 27.27 -3.60 6.30
CA PRO A 53 26.82 -4.17 7.57
C PRO A 53 26.29 -3.13 8.56
N THR A 54 26.88 -1.94 8.59
CA THR A 54 26.46 -0.83 9.47
C THR A 54 25.07 -0.32 9.10
N GLU A 55 24.83 -0.04 7.81
CA GLU A 55 23.53 0.43 7.32
C GLU A 55 22.43 -0.62 7.56
N ARG A 56 22.76 -1.91 7.41
CA ARG A 56 21.82 -3.00 7.74
C ARG A 56 21.46 -3.03 9.22
N ALA A 57 22.43 -2.82 10.12
CA ALA A 57 22.17 -2.78 11.55
C ALA A 57 21.30 -1.57 11.94
N GLU A 58 21.46 -0.43 11.27
CA GLU A 58 20.63 0.77 11.45
C GLU A 58 19.20 0.56 10.99
N ILE A 59 19.01 -0.05 9.81
CA ILE A 59 17.68 -0.45 9.31
C ILE A 59 17.03 -1.46 10.24
N ALA A 60 17.78 -2.44 10.76
CA ALA A 60 17.25 -3.42 11.71
C ALA A 60 16.75 -2.74 13.00
N ARG A 61 17.50 -1.77 13.55
CA ARG A 61 17.05 -0.96 14.70
C ARG A 61 15.80 -0.15 14.37
N ALA A 62 15.71 0.45 13.19
CA ALA A 62 14.52 1.18 12.77
C ALA A 62 13.30 0.24 12.61
N CYS A 63 13.49 -0.95 12.05
CA CYS A 63 12.44 -1.97 11.99
C CYS A 63 12.00 -2.41 13.38
N ALA A 64 12.91 -2.67 14.32
CA ALA A 64 12.55 -3.03 15.69
C ALA A 64 11.62 -1.99 16.35
N ALA A 65 11.83 -0.71 16.05
CA ALA A 65 11.02 0.39 16.59
C ALA A 65 9.71 0.66 15.82
N GLN A 66 9.75 0.61 14.49
CA GLN A 66 8.67 1.11 13.62
C GLN A 66 7.87 -0.02 12.94
N LEU A 67 8.47 -1.20 12.78
CA LEU A 67 7.88 -2.36 12.10
C LEU A 67 8.42 -3.69 12.70
N PRO A 68 8.12 -3.99 13.98
CA PRO A 68 8.80 -5.08 14.71
C PRO A 68 8.69 -6.45 14.02
N ARG A 69 7.55 -6.72 13.38
CA ARG A 69 7.29 -7.97 12.65
C ARG A 69 8.24 -8.24 11.47
N PHE A 70 8.97 -7.25 10.97
CA PHE A 70 9.94 -7.40 9.87
C PHE A 70 11.40 -7.38 10.35
N GLU A 71 11.66 -7.02 11.62
CA GLU A 71 13.01 -6.86 12.16
C GLU A 71 13.91 -8.06 11.89
N SER A 72 13.45 -9.26 12.27
CA SER A 72 14.21 -10.51 12.13
C SER A 72 14.54 -10.87 10.67
N ARG A 73 13.82 -10.28 9.72
CA ARG A 73 13.99 -10.52 8.27
C ARG A 73 15.01 -9.60 7.62
N VAL A 74 15.37 -8.48 8.26
CA VAL A 74 16.29 -7.48 7.69
C VAL A 74 17.64 -8.10 7.32
N ALA A 75 18.17 -8.98 8.17
CA ALA A 75 19.47 -9.64 7.95
C ALA A 75 19.49 -10.51 6.67
N MET A 76 18.35 -11.09 6.29
CA MET A 76 18.22 -11.98 5.12
C MET A 76 17.60 -11.28 3.91
N SER A 77 17.30 -9.98 4.02
CA SER A 77 16.63 -9.24 2.96
C SER A 77 17.63 -8.83 1.87
N THR A 78 17.22 -9.05 0.62
CA THR A 78 17.77 -8.30 -0.51
C THR A 78 17.25 -6.87 -0.44
N MET A 79 18.09 -5.90 -0.79
CA MET A 79 17.75 -4.49 -0.71
C MET A 79 18.09 -3.84 -2.04
N GLN A 80 17.15 -3.06 -2.56
CA GLN A 80 17.30 -2.39 -3.85
C GLN A 80 16.86 -0.93 -3.70
N SER A 81 17.61 0.01 -4.26
CA SER A 81 17.13 1.38 -4.35
C SER A 81 16.11 1.44 -5.47
N VAL A 82 14.87 1.77 -5.12
CA VAL A 82 13.84 2.12 -6.10
C VAL A 82 13.88 3.62 -6.31
N GLY A 83 13.75 4.04 -7.58
CA GLY A 83 13.81 5.45 -7.94
C GLY A 83 12.74 6.23 -7.18
N ALA A 84 13.16 7.33 -6.55
CA ALA A 84 12.30 8.24 -5.80
C ALA A 84 12.37 9.64 -6.43
N PRO A 85 11.91 9.77 -7.70
CA PRO A 85 12.14 10.97 -8.53
C PRO A 85 11.50 12.25 -8.00
N PHE A 86 10.74 12.16 -6.91
CA PHE A 86 10.08 13.27 -6.25
C PHE A 86 11.03 14.02 -5.32
N TRP A 87 12.16 13.44 -4.95
CA TRP A 87 13.14 14.06 -4.08
C TRP A 87 14.50 14.09 -4.78
N ARG A 88 15.30 15.11 -4.50
CA ARG A 88 16.64 15.29 -5.04
C ARG A 88 17.64 14.35 -4.35
N ARG A 89 17.52 14.15 -3.03
CA ARG A 89 18.47 13.33 -2.24
C ARG A 89 17.84 12.08 -1.65
N THR A 90 16.58 12.13 -1.20
CA THR A 90 15.89 10.97 -0.63
C THR A 90 15.88 9.80 -1.60
N ARG A 91 16.22 8.61 -1.10
CA ARG A 91 16.15 7.34 -1.84
C ARG A 91 15.24 6.38 -1.12
N ILE A 92 14.41 5.67 -1.87
CA ILE A 92 13.56 4.63 -1.31
C ILE A 92 14.28 3.30 -1.47
N LEU A 93 14.31 2.52 -0.41
CA LEU A 93 14.87 1.17 -0.35
C LEU A 93 13.71 0.18 -0.33
N HIS A 94 13.73 -0.78 -1.23
CA HIS A 94 12.83 -1.94 -1.23
C HIS A 94 13.56 -3.11 -0.60
N LEU A 95 13.05 -3.58 0.54
CA LEU A 95 13.57 -4.70 1.30
C LEU A 95 12.72 -5.92 0.98
N VAL A 96 13.32 -6.93 0.36
CA VAL A 96 12.63 -8.17 0.00
C VAL A 96 13.28 -9.33 0.73
N SER A 97 12.49 -9.97 1.59
CA SER A 97 12.84 -11.14 2.37
C SER A 97 12.10 -12.36 1.82
N ALA A 98 12.80 -13.23 1.09
CA ALA A 98 12.21 -14.48 0.59
C ALA A 98 11.99 -15.53 1.70
N MET A 99 12.63 -15.37 2.86
CA MET A 99 12.65 -16.35 3.95
C MET A 99 12.46 -15.72 5.33
N PRO A 100 11.81 -16.40 6.28
CA PRO A 100 11.03 -17.63 6.08
C PRO A 100 9.83 -17.39 5.16
N PHE A 101 9.35 -18.44 4.48
CA PHE A 101 8.14 -18.34 3.66
C PHE A 101 6.92 -18.01 4.55
N PRO A 102 5.97 -17.14 4.11
CA PRO A 102 5.88 -16.42 2.84
C PRO A 102 6.90 -15.29 2.69
N ALA A 103 7.26 -14.95 1.44
CA ALA A 103 8.11 -13.79 1.21
C ALA A 103 7.42 -12.50 1.66
N GLN A 104 8.22 -11.59 2.21
CA GLN A 104 7.76 -10.32 2.73
C GLN A 104 8.55 -9.17 2.13
N GLU A 105 7.87 -8.07 1.93
CA GLU A 105 8.40 -6.83 1.36
C GLU A 105 8.14 -5.68 2.34
N ALA A 106 9.14 -4.80 2.48
CA ALA A 106 9.01 -3.54 3.20
C ALA A 106 9.75 -2.45 2.43
N TYR A 107 9.39 -1.21 2.71
CA TYR A 107 10.04 -0.04 2.16
C TYR A 107 10.61 0.82 3.28
N ALA A 108 11.80 1.36 3.04
CA ALA A 108 12.49 2.27 3.95
C ALA A 108 13.11 3.42 3.17
N THR A 109 13.57 4.43 3.87
CA THR A 109 14.36 5.53 3.31
C THR A 109 15.37 6.03 4.32
N TRP A 110 16.28 6.89 3.87
CA TRP A 110 17.22 7.59 4.73
C TRP A 110 16.93 9.09 4.73
N THR A 111 16.83 9.66 5.92
CA THR A 111 16.75 11.11 6.16
C THR A 111 18.04 11.59 6.82
N SER A 112 18.22 12.90 6.99
CA SER A 112 19.35 13.44 7.77
C SER A 112 19.41 12.92 9.21
N SER A 113 18.26 12.52 9.77
CA SER A 113 18.13 11.98 11.13
C SER A 113 18.29 10.46 11.22
N GLY A 114 18.48 9.78 10.07
CA GLY A 114 18.63 8.33 9.99
C GLY A 114 17.51 7.62 9.22
N PRO A 115 17.45 6.28 9.32
CA PRO A 115 16.50 5.47 8.57
C PRO A 115 15.06 5.61 9.07
N VAL A 116 14.13 5.68 8.12
CA VAL A 116 12.68 5.71 8.36
C VAL A 116 12.03 4.55 7.62
N ILE A 117 11.22 3.76 8.32
CA ILE A 117 10.43 2.69 7.72
C ILE A 117 9.13 3.30 7.19
N LEU A 118 8.82 3.04 5.92
CA LEU A 118 7.62 3.56 5.25
C LEU A 118 6.44 2.63 5.46
N SER A 119 6.66 1.32 5.29
CA SER A 119 5.61 0.32 5.34
C SER A 119 4.98 0.23 6.72
N GLY A 120 3.66 0.35 6.79
CA GLY A 120 2.91 0.36 8.03
C GLY A 120 3.15 1.58 8.93
N ASN A 121 3.80 2.64 8.42
CA ASN A 121 4.11 3.83 9.18
C ASN A 121 3.38 5.07 8.61
N PRO A 122 2.26 5.51 9.20
CA PRO A 122 1.49 6.65 8.71
C PRO A 122 2.25 7.99 8.81
N ASN A 123 3.25 8.09 9.69
CA ASN A 123 3.99 9.33 9.93
C ASN A 123 5.23 9.46 9.04
N ALA A 124 5.62 8.42 8.31
CA ALA A 124 6.87 8.39 7.56
C ALA A 124 7.01 9.57 6.59
N TYR A 125 5.95 9.90 5.86
CA TYR A 125 5.99 10.99 4.89
C TYR A 125 6.12 12.38 5.51
N SER A 126 5.55 12.61 6.70
CA SER A 126 5.77 13.87 7.41
C SER A 126 7.25 14.08 7.75
N VAL A 127 7.95 13.01 8.15
CA VAL A 127 9.39 13.03 8.45
C VAL A 127 10.20 13.26 7.18
N ILE A 128 9.86 12.60 6.07
CA ILE A 128 10.54 12.80 4.79
C ILE A 128 10.35 14.23 4.28
N CYS A 129 9.12 14.74 4.28
CA CYS A 129 8.84 16.08 3.78
C CYS A 129 9.48 17.18 4.65
N ALA A 130 9.63 16.93 5.96
CA ALA A 130 10.39 17.82 6.85
C ALA A 130 11.91 17.81 6.56
N ASP A 131 12.45 16.68 6.09
CA ASP A 131 13.86 16.55 5.70
C ASP A 131 14.14 17.11 4.29
N GLU A 132 13.20 16.88 3.38
CA GLU A 132 13.27 17.28 1.98
C GLU A 132 11.87 17.40 1.35
N SER A 133 11.52 18.61 0.89
CA SER A 133 10.29 18.85 0.15
C SER A 133 10.24 18.05 -1.16
N PRO A 134 9.10 17.41 -1.49
CA PRO A 134 8.91 16.78 -2.79
C PRO A 134 8.83 17.84 -3.91
N MET A 135 9.59 17.63 -4.98
CA MET A 135 9.66 18.47 -6.17
C MET A 135 8.45 18.29 -7.07
N HIS A 136 8.08 19.35 -7.80
CA HIS A 136 7.06 19.32 -8.86
C HIS A 136 5.67 18.86 -8.41
N THR A 137 5.33 19.03 -7.13
CA THR A 137 3.99 18.69 -6.60
C THR A 137 2.90 19.66 -7.05
N ASP A 138 3.28 20.78 -7.64
CA ASP A 138 2.40 21.70 -8.39
C ASP A 138 1.98 21.13 -9.76
N ASP A 139 2.73 20.19 -10.32
CA ASP A 139 2.31 19.44 -11.52
C ASP A 139 1.35 18.30 -11.11
N PRO A 140 0.07 18.35 -11.53
CA PRO A 140 -0.92 17.38 -11.12
C PRO A 140 -0.60 15.95 -11.58
N ASP A 141 0.09 15.76 -12.70
CA ASP A 141 0.45 14.42 -13.18
C ASP A 141 1.57 13.81 -12.31
N VAL A 142 2.50 14.64 -11.82
CA VAL A 142 3.57 14.20 -10.91
C VAL A 142 3.01 13.96 -9.51
N ALA A 143 2.13 14.83 -9.02
CA ALA A 143 1.45 14.66 -7.73
C ALA A 143 0.63 13.37 -7.69
N VAL A 144 -0.08 13.02 -8.78
CA VAL A 144 -0.78 11.72 -8.92
C VAL A 144 0.19 10.56 -8.79
N LEU A 145 1.34 10.63 -9.48
CA LEU A 145 2.31 9.55 -9.43
C LEU A 145 2.93 9.41 -8.03
N LEU A 146 3.25 10.52 -7.36
CA LEU A 146 3.69 10.53 -5.97
C LEU A 146 2.65 9.90 -5.07
N ALA A 147 1.36 10.24 -5.20
CA ALA A 147 0.29 9.65 -4.40
C ALA A 147 0.20 8.12 -4.56
N ILE A 148 0.35 7.60 -5.79
CA ILE A 148 0.37 6.16 -6.09
C ILE A 148 1.55 5.49 -5.38
N PHE A 149 2.76 6.00 -5.60
CA PHE A 149 3.96 5.44 -4.98
C PHE A 149 3.92 5.56 -3.46
N ALA A 150 3.41 6.68 -2.96
CA ALA A 150 3.28 6.92 -1.54
C ALA A 150 2.42 5.84 -0.88
N GLY A 151 1.25 5.58 -1.48
CA GLY A 151 0.34 4.53 -1.05
C GLY A 151 0.89 3.11 -1.19
N MET A 152 1.74 2.85 -2.20
CA MET A 152 2.40 1.55 -2.34
C MET A 152 3.46 1.32 -1.26
N TRP A 153 4.34 2.30 -1.04
CA TRP A 153 5.45 2.16 -0.11
C TRP A 153 4.99 2.13 1.36
N SER A 154 3.89 2.80 1.68
CA SER A 154 3.32 2.82 3.04
C SER A 154 2.36 1.67 3.35
N SER A 155 2.19 0.70 2.44
CA SER A 155 1.34 -0.48 2.64
C SER A 155 1.47 -1.03 4.06
N ALA A 156 0.33 -1.22 4.74
CA ALA A 156 0.33 -1.86 6.05
C ALA A 156 0.48 -3.39 5.94
N SER A 157 0.49 -3.97 4.75
CA SER A 157 0.85 -5.37 4.54
C SER A 157 2.31 -5.52 4.15
N LEU A 158 2.93 -6.58 4.67
CA LEU A 158 4.25 -7.03 4.22
C LEU A 158 4.16 -8.03 3.06
N HIS A 159 2.96 -8.43 2.69
CA HIS A 159 2.68 -9.26 1.53
C HIS A 159 2.20 -8.36 0.39
N LYS A 160 2.33 -8.84 -0.85
CA LYS A 160 1.77 -8.16 -2.03
C LYS A 160 0.27 -7.97 -1.86
N GLU A 161 -0.19 -6.77 -2.19
CA GLU A 161 -1.60 -6.40 -2.16
C GLU A 161 -2.22 -6.52 -3.55
N VAL A 162 -3.51 -6.79 -3.60
CA VAL A 162 -4.28 -6.77 -4.85
C VAL A 162 -5.07 -5.47 -4.89
N ARG A 163 -4.84 -4.65 -5.92
CA ARG A 163 -5.68 -3.48 -6.18
C ARG A 163 -7.01 -3.94 -6.74
N LEU A 164 -8.09 -3.42 -6.16
CA LEU A 164 -9.46 -3.73 -6.56
C LEU A 164 -10.04 -2.55 -7.32
N SER A 165 -10.70 -2.83 -8.44
CA SER A 165 -11.52 -1.89 -9.20
C SER A 165 -13.01 -2.20 -9.04
N THR A 166 -13.34 -3.44 -8.76
CA THR A 166 -14.69 -3.93 -8.46
C THR A 166 -14.63 -5.01 -7.39
N VAL A 167 -15.79 -5.37 -6.83
CA VAL A 167 -15.91 -6.50 -5.89
C VAL A 167 -15.56 -7.86 -6.52
N ASP A 168 -15.60 -7.96 -7.85
CA ASP A 168 -15.24 -9.17 -8.58
C ASP A 168 -13.74 -9.40 -8.66
N ASP A 169 -12.93 -8.37 -8.41
CA ASP A 169 -11.47 -8.46 -8.38
C ASP A 169 -10.96 -9.11 -7.07
N ILE A 170 -11.82 -9.28 -6.07
CA ILE A 170 -11.43 -9.90 -4.79
C ILE A 170 -11.10 -11.39 -5.03
N PRO A 171 -9.93 -11.87 -4.57
CA PRO A 171 -9.52 -13.25 -4.77
C PRO A 171 -10.17 -14.21 -3.75
N TRP A 172 -11.48 -14.38 -3.84
CA TRP A 172 -12.32 -15.17 -2.92
C TRP A 172 -11.82 -16.60 -2.71
N ARG A 173 -11.70 -17.03 -1.45
CA ARG A 173 -11.47 -18.43 -1.07
C ARG A 173 -12.81 -19.18 -1.13
N ARG A 174 -13.22 -19.67 -2.31
CA ARG A 174 -14.51 -20.38 -2.50
C ARG A 174 -14.47 -21.85 -2.08
N ALA A 175 -14.06 -22.12 -0.84
CA ALA A 175 -13.84 -23.49 -0.34
C ALA A 175 -15.00 -24.04 0.50
N THR A 176 -15.72 -23.18 1.24
CA THR A 176 -16.76 -23.61 2.18
C THR A 176 -18.07 -22.83 2.00
N PRO A 177 -19.22 -23.39 2.44
CA PRO A 177 -20.48 -22.64 2.49
C PRO A 177 -20.39 -21.33 3.29
N ARG A 178 -19.55 -21.31 4.34
CA ARG A 178 -19.28 -20.10 5.12
C ARG A 178 -18.57 -19.03 4.30
N ASP A 179 -17.60 -19.41 3.46
CA ASP A 179 -16.91 -18.47 2.59
C ASP A 179 -17.88 -17.87 1.55
N HIS A 180 -18.81 -18.69 1.00
CA HIS A 180 -19.85 -18.20 0.09
C HIS A 180 -20.81 -17.21 0.75
N ALA A 181 -21.24 -17.49 1.98
CA ALA A 181 -22.10 -16.58 2.73
C ALA A 181 -21.38 -15.24 3.03
N ALA A 182 -20.10 -15.31 3.40
CA ALA A 182 -19.27 -14.13 3.63
C ALA A 182 -19.03 -13.32 2.34
N GLU A 183 -18.76 -13.98 1.21
CA GLU A 183 -18.68 -13.33 -0.11
C GLU A 183 -19.99 -12.59 -0.44
N ALA A 184 -21.14 -13.26 -0.28
CA ALA A 184 -22.45 -12.66 -0.53
C ALA A 184 -22.71 -11.43 0.36
N GLN A 185 -22.34 -11.50 1.65
CA GLN A 185 -22.47 -10.38 2.57
C GLN A 185 -21.59 -9.19 2.18
N VAL A 186 -20.32 -9.43 1.83
CA VAL A 186 -19.41 -8.36 1.39
C VAL A 186 -19.92 -7.71 0.10
N ARG A 187 -20.39 -8.52 -0.86
CA ARG A 187 -21.01 -8.00 -2.10
C ARG A 187 -22.21 -7.12 -1.81
N ALA A 188 -23.12 -7.56 -0.94
CA ALA A 188 -24.31 -6.80 -0.59
C ALA A 188 -23.98 -5.49 0.15
N THR A 189 -22.96 -5.49 1.01
CA THR A 189 -22.66 -4.35 1.90
C THR A 189 -21.72 -3.33 1.26
N TYR A 190 -20.68 -3.81 0.58
CA TYR A 190 -19.58 -2.97 0.09
C TYR A 190 -19.43 -3.00 -1.42
N GLY A 191 -20.15 -3.88 -2.14
CA GLY A 191 -19.94 -4.11 -3.56
C GLY A 191 -20.08 -2.85 -4.43
N SER A 192 -21.02 -1.97 -4.09
CA SER A 192 -21.21 -0.67 -4.78
C SER A 192 -20.19 0.40 -4.39
N GLN A 193 -19.47 0.22 -3.28
CA GLN A 193 -18.47 1.16 -2.78
C GLN A 193 -17.07 0.87 -3.35
N ILE A 194 -16.78 -0.40 -3.63
CA ILE A 194 -15.53 -0.83 -4.27
C ILE A 194 -15.56 -0.35 -5.71
N ALA A 195 -14.77 0.68 -5.97
CA ALA A 195 -14.70 1.36 -7.26
C ALA A 195 -13.25 1.40 -7.77
N PRO A 196 -13.05 1.67 -9.07
CA PRO A 196 -11.72 1.92 -9.64
C PRO A 196 -10.99 3.03 -8.89
N THR A 197 -9.66 3.04 -9.00
CA THR A 197 -8.84 4.08 -8.40
C THR A 197 -9.36 5.47 -8.75
N GLY A 198 -9.69 6.24 -7.72
CA GLY A 198 -10.26 7.55 -7.84
C GLY A 198 -9.18 8.63 -7.78
N LEU A 199 -9.45 9.73 -8.51
CA LEU A 199 -8.64 10.94 -8.48
C LEU A 199 -9.56 12.13 -8.22
N ALA A 200 -9.30 12.86 -7.14
CA ALA A 200 -9.93 14.13 -6.85
C ALA A 200 -8.88 15.24 -6.80
N LYS A 201 -9.21 16.40 -7.35
CA LYS A 201 -8.41 17.62 -7.19
C LYS A 201 -8.73 18.25 -5.84
N LEU A 202 -7.69 18.66 -5.12
CA LEU A 202 -7.79 19.52 -3.94
C LEU A 202 -7.44 20.96 -4.35
N ASN A 203 -7.59 21.91 -3.44
CA ASN A 203 -7.28 23.32 -3.72
C ASN A 203 -5.79 23.52 -4.09
N ASP A 204 -4.90 22.70 -3.52
CA ASP A 204 -3.45 22.80 -3.59
C ASP A 204 -2.78 21.43 -3.78
N GLY A 205 -3.47 20.50 -4.44
CA GLY A 205 -2.98 19.13 -4.53
C GLY A 205 -3.95 18.14 -5.17
N VAL A 206 -3.70 16.87 -4.90
CA VAL A 206 -4.52 15.74 -5.37
C VAL A 206 -4.79 14.75 -4.25
N ARG A 207 -5.94 14.10 -4.34
CA ARG A 207 -6.30 12.94 -3.53
C ARG A 207 -6.47 11.74 -4.46
N VAL A 208 -5.75 10.67 -4.18
CA VAL A 208 -5.92 9.37 -4.82
C VAL A 208 -6.57 8.42 -3.83
N THR A 209 -7.65 7.77 -4.24
CA THR A 209 -8.37 6.78 -3.43
C THR A 209 -8.30 5.39 -4.08
N MET A 210 -8.04 4.37 -3.28
CA MET A 210 -7.81 3.01 -3.75
C MET A 210 -8.48 2.00 -2.83
N TRP A 211 -9.06 0.96 -3.41
CA TRP A 211 -9.45 -0.24 -2.69
C TRP A 211 -8.38 -1.31 -2.88
N VAL A 212 -7.98 -1.95 -1.79
CA VAL A 212 -7.01 -3.04 -1.83
C VAL A 212 -7.51 -4.22 -0.99
N ALA A 213 -7.28 -5.43 -1.51
CA ALA A 213 -7.30 -6.65 -0.72
C ALA A 213 -5.86 -6.92 -0.26
N SER A 214 -5.69 -6.99 1.06
CA SER A 214 -4.38 -7.07 1.69
C SER A 214 -4.44 -8.07 2.83
N GLU A 215 -3.66 -9.14 2.73
CA GLU A 215 -3.67 -10.30 3.64
C GLU A 215 -5.07 -10.95 3.69
N SER A 216 -5.88 -10.57 4.68
CA SER A 216 -7.28 -10.99 4.83
C SER A 216 -8.21 -9.80 5.03
N TRP A 217 -7.81 -8.59 4.64
CA TRP A 217 -8.60 -7.39 4.87
C TRP A 217 -8.93 -6.67 3.57
N LEU A 218 -10.18 -6.22 3.46
CA LEU A 218 -10.55 -5.14 2.56
C LEU A 218 -10.12 -3.84 3.21
N ARG A 219 -9.36 -3.03 2.48
CA ARG A 219 -8.87 -1.75 2.97
C ARG A 219 -9.18 -0.65 1.97
N HIS A 220 -9.52 0.51 2.51
CA HIS A 220 -9.66 1.74 1.74
C HIS A 220 -8.44 2.61 2.05
N ARG A 221 -7.68 2.94 1.00
CA ARG A 221 -6.46 3.75 1.08
C ARG A 221 -6.69 5.09 0.42
N VAL A 222 -6.30 6.15 1.11
CA VAL A 222 -6.35 7.52 0.64
C VAL A 222 -4.95 8.10 0.73
N ALA A 223 -4.42 8.56 -0.40
CA ALA A 223 -3.16 9.27 -0.47
C ALA A 223 -3.43 10.71 -0.93
N GLU A 224 -3.03 11.68 -0.11
CA GLU A 224 -3.14 13.10 -0.39
C GLU A 224 -1.76 13.68 -0.57
N VAL A 225 -1.58 14.40 -1.67
CA VAL A 225 -0.34 15.12 -1.97
C VAL A 225 -0.74 16.59 -2.12
N GLN A 226 -0.23 17.42 -1.23
CA GLN A 226 -0.37 18.87 -1.29
C GLN A 226 1.03 19.50 -1.31
N HIS A 227 1.10 20.82 -1.42
CA HIS A 227 2.39 21.51 -1.37
C HIS A 227 3.19 21.09 -0.12
N ASP A 228 4.43 20.66 -0.34
CA ASP A 228 5.36 20.18 0.70
C ASP A 228 4.85 19.07 1.64
N SER A 229 3.77 18.37 1.28
CA SER A 229 3.20 17.36 2.18
C SER A 229 2.61 16.17 1.44
N VAL A 230 2.78 15.01 2.05
CA VAL A 230 2.17 13.75 1.63
C VAL A 230 1.56 13.10 2.86
N GLN A 231 0.28 12.76 2.78
CA GLN A 231 -0.43 12.01 3.80
C GLN A 231 -0.99 10.73 3.19
N VAL A 232 -0.81 9.61 3.89
CA VAL A 232 -1.45 8.35 3.51
C VAL A 232 -2.22 7.81 4.69
N VAL A 233 -3.52 7.62 4.48
CA VAL A 233 -4.43 7.01 5.45
C VAL A 233 -4.92 5.70 4.87
N GLU A 234 -4.82 4.64 5.66
CA GLU A 234 -5.34 3.33 5.31
C GLU A 234 -6.31 2.86 6.38
N THR A 235 -7.54 2.56 5.97
CA THR A 235 -8.61 2.14 6.88
C THR A 235 -8.98 0.69 6.61
N PRO A 236 -8.81 -0.23 7.58
CA PRO A 236 -9.37 -1.57 7.47
C PRO A 236 -10.89 -1.49 7.53
N VAL A 237 -11.56 -2.14 6.58
CA VAL A 237 -13.03 -2.07 6.45
C VAL A 237 -13.66 -3.35 6.97
N ILE A 238 -13.23 -4.50 6.46
CA ILE A 238 -13.74 -5.80 6.86
C ILE A 238 -12.73 -6.91 6.56
N GLU A 239 -12.76 -7.99 7.34
CA GLU A 239 -12.04 -9.21 7.02
C GLU A 239 -12.69 -9.91 5.81
N LEU A 240 -11.88 -10.25 4.82
CA LEU A 240 -12.28 -10.97 3.62
C LEU A 240 -12.04 -12.47 3.79
N PRO A 241 -12.97 -13.34 3.33
CA PRO A 241 -12.75 -14.78 3.18
C PRO A 241 -11.81 -15.05 1.99
N ILE A 242 -10.56 -14.64 2.13
CA ILE A 242 -9.45 -14.89 1.20
C ILE A 242 -8.32 -15.64 1.93
N PHE A 243 -7.29 -16.08 1.21
CA PHE A 243 -6.17 -16.77 1.83
C PHE A 243 -5.30 -15.80 2.64
N PRO A 244 -5.11 -16.03 3.96
CA PRO A 244 -4.33 -15.13 4.80
C PRO A 244 -2.85 -15.16 4.44
N GLY A 245 -2.22 -13.99 4.49
CA GLY A 245 -0.75 -13.86 4.50
C GLY A 245 -0.03 -14.45 3.29
N ARG A 246 -0.68 -14.60 2.13
CA ARG A 246 -0.01 -15.07 0.91
C ARG A 246 0.34 -13.90 0.01
N LEU A 247 1.45 -14.07 -0.72
CA LEU A 247 1.71 -13.23 -1.89
C LEU A 247 0.63 -13.55 -2.91
N TRP A 248 -0.02 -12.53 -3.44
CA TRP A 248 -0.89 -12.69 -4.59
C TRP A 248 -0.06 -12.51 -5.86
N GLY A 249 -0.22 -13.43 -6.81
CA GLY A 249 0.49 -13.44 -8.07
C GLY A 249 -0.47 -13.73 -9.20
N GLU A 250 -0.16 -13.19 -10.37
CA GLU A 250 -0.95 -13.45 -11.57
C GLU A 250 -0.50 -14.77 -12.19
N GLN A 251 -1.41 -15.73 -12.32
CA GLN A 251 -1.24 -16.99 -13.02
C GLN A 251 -2.45 -17.21 -13.93
N ASP A 252 -2.21 -17.42 -15.22
CA ASP A 252 -3.26 -17.62 -16.24
C ASP A 252 -4.34 -16.50 -16.24
N GLY A 253 -3.91 -15.25 -16.04
CA GLY A 253 -4.80 -14.08 -16.00
C GLY A 253 -5.68 -13.99 -14.74
N ARG A 254 -5.38 -14.77 -13.69
CA ARG A 254 -6.06 -14.73 -12.40
C ARG A 254 -5.06 -14.44 -11.29
N PHE A 255 -5.47 -13.64 -10.31
CA PHE A 255 -4.71 -13.51 -9.07
C PHE A 255 -4.95 -14.73 -8.20
N VAL A 256 -3.93 -15.56 -8.06
CA VAL A 256 -3.92 -16.71 -7.17
C VAL A 256 -2.95 -16.47 -6.03
N PRO A 257 -3.14 -17.13 -4.88
CA PRO A 257 -2.11 -17.14 -3.86
C PRO A 257 -0.88 -17.84 -4.42
N ILE A 258 0.23 -17.12 -4.57
CA ILE A 258 1.51 -17.68 -4.99
C ILE A 258 2.38 -17.92 -3.76
N GLY A 259 3.04 -19.08 -3.79
CA GLY A 259 4.06 -19.48 -2.83
C GLY A 259 3.81 -20.82 -2.17
#